data_AF-A0A512LCH5-F1
#
_entry.id   AF-A0A512LCH5-F1
#
_cell.length_a   1.000
_cell.length_b   1.000
_cell.length_c   1.000
_cell.angle_alpha   90.00
_cell.angle_beta   90.00
_cell.angle_gamma   90.00
#
_symmetry.space_group_name_H-M   'P 1'
#
loop_
_entity.id
_entity.type
_entity.pdbx_description
1 polymer ?
#
loop_
_entity_poly.entity_id
_entity_poly.type
_entity_poly.pdbx_seq_one_letter_code
_entity_poly.pdbx_strand_id
1 'polypeptide(L)'
;MAAVLSEDNRALLCIIRDAKPKTLTELAALSGRQVPNLSRTLRMMEGYGLVELKRNVREIEPIARATDFLVVLDSPQGERE
;
A
#
# COMPACT_ATOMS: atom_id res chain seq x y z
N MET A 1 -12.12 7.81 -6.81
CA MET A 1 -11.26 7.02 -5.91
C MET A 1 -10.76 5.80 -6.69
N ALA A 2 -9.55 5.85 -7.22
CA ALA A 2 -8.95 4.75 -8.01
C ALA A 2 -7.43 4.62 -7.79
N ALA A 3 -6.88 5.28 -6.76
CA ALA A 3 -5.43 5.35 -6.57
C ALA A 3 -4.80 3.97 -6.37
N VAL A 4 -5.46 3.04 -5.67
CA VAL A 4 -4.95 1.68 -5.44
C VAL A 4 -4.76 0.87 -6.74
N LEU A 5 -5.45 1.20 -7.82
CA LEU A 5 -5.31 0.56 -9.13
C LEU A 5 -4.36 1.30 -10.08
N SER A 6 -3.83 2.47 -9.69
CA SER A 6 -2.85 3.19 -10.49
C SER A 6 -1.58 2.35 -10.69
N GLU A 7 -0.93 2.51 -11.84
CA GLU A 7 0.27 1.77 -12.22
C GLU A 7 1.38 1.89 -11.16
N ASP A 8 1.56 3.08 -10.58
CA ASP A 8 2.47 3.32 -9.45
C ASP A 8 2.20 2.45 -8.23
N ASN A 9 0.94 2.18 -7.93
CA ASN A 9 0.54 1.40 -6.75
C ASN A 9 0.66 -0.10 -7.01
N ARG A 10 0.41 -0.55 -8.25
CA ARG A 10 0.79 -1.90 -8.69
C ARG A 10 2.30 -2.11 -8.65
N ALA A 11 3.07 -1.17 -9.17
CA ALA A 11 4.54 -1.20 -9.12
C ALA A 11 5.04 -1.24 -7.67
N LEU A 12 4.44 -0.43 -6.79
CA LEU A 12 4.76 -0.45 -5.36
C LEU A 12 4.51 -1.82 -4.73
N LEU A 13 3.36 -2.45 -5.02
CA LEU A 13 3.05 -3.80 -4.52
C LEU A 13 4.06 -4.85 -5.03
N CYS A 14 4.46 -4.77 -6.30
CA CYS A 14 5.52 -5.62 -6.84
C CYS A 14 6.84 -5.40 -6.10
N ILE A 15 7.27 -4.16 -5.88
CA ILE A 15 8.51 -3.86 -5.14
C ILE A 15 8.44 -4.42 -3.71
N ILE A 16 7.32 -4.24 -3.00
CA ILE A 16 7.18 -4.78 -1.64
C ILE A 16 7.24 -6.31 -1.65
N ARG A 17 6.63 -6.97 -2.64
CA ARG A 17 6.64 -8.43 -2.79
C ARG A 17 8.03 -8.98 -3.13
N ASP A 18 8.72 -8.37 -4.10
CA ASP A 18 9.98 -8.83 -4.65
C ASP A 18 11.17 -8.44 -3.75
N ALA A 19 11.23 -7.19 -3.29
CA ALA A 19 12.33 -6.68 -2.48
C ALA A 19 12.15 -6.93 -0.97
N LYS A 20 10.92 -7.13 -0.49
CA LYS A 20 10.59 -7.34 0.94
C LYS A 20 11.33 -6.37 1.88
N PRO A 21 11.14 -5.05 1.68
CA PRO A 21 11.86 -4.06 2.47
C PRO A 21 11.46 -4.14 3.94
N LYS A 22 12.46 -3.97 4.81
CA LYS A 22 12.26 -4.02 6.26
C LYS A 22 11.76 -2.70 6.83
N THR A 23 11.87 -1.62 6.05
CA THR A 23 11.58 -0.25 6.50
C THR A 23 10.88 0.57 5.42
N LEU A 24 10.12 1.58 5.83
CA LEU A 24 9.51 2.54 4.90
C LEU A 24 10.55 3.36 4.13
N THR A 25 11.70 3.64 4.74
CA THR A 25 12.80 4.40 4.12
C THR A 25 13.47 3.59 3.01
N GLU A 26 13.65 2.29 3.22
CA GLU A 26 14.16 1.37 2.20
C GLU A 26 13.16 1.23 1.05
N LEU A 27 11.87 1.06 1.36
CA LEU A 27 10.82 1.06 0.34
C LEU A 27 10.78 2.38 -0.46
N ALA A 28 11.01 3.51 0.20
CA ALA A 28 11.10 4.82 -0.45
C ALA A 28 12.28 4.90 -1.41
N ALA A 29 13.45 4.41 -1.01
CA ALA A 29 14.62 4.36 -1.88
C ALA A 29 14.39 3.45 -3.10
N LEU A 30 13.74 2.30 -2.91
CA LEU A 30 13.47 1.34 -3.99
C LEU A 30 12.38 1.80 -4.95
N SER A 31 11.33 2.45 -4.43
CA SER A 31 10.22 2.96 -5.25
C SER A 31 10.47 4.36 -5.82
N GLY A 32 11.52 5.06 -5.37
CA GLY A 32 11.78 6.46 -5.73
C GLY A 32 10.73 7.44 -5.19
N ARG A 33 9.87 7.00 -4.26
CA ARG A 33 8.76 7.81 -3.70
C ARG A 33 9.10 8.30 -2.30
N GLN A 34 8.51 9.43 -1.91
CA GLN A 34 8.70 9.96 -0.56
C GLN A 34 7.99 9.11 0.51
N VAL A 35 8.69 8.84 1.62
CA VAL A 35 8.17 8.14 2.81
C VAL A 35 6.78 8.60 3.28
N PRO A 36 6.47 9.92 3.42
CA PRO A 36 5.14 10.36 3.84
C PRO A 36 4.02 9.95 2.85
N ASN A 37 4.30 9.94 1.55
CA ASN A 37 3.33 9.53 0.52
C ASN A 37 3.09 8.02 0.55
N LEU A 38 4.16 7.26 0.79
CA LEU A 38 4.08 5.81 0.97
C LEU A 38 3.29 5.45 2.21
N SER A 39 3.52 6.12 3.35
CA SER A 39 2.79 5.86 4.59
C SER A 39 1.27 6.00 4.42
N ARG A 40 0.81 7.06 3.74
CA ARG A 40 -0.62 7.26 3.44
C ARG A 40 -1.17 6.17 2.51
N THR A 41 -0.42 5.84 1.46
CA THR A 41 -0.81 4.79 0.49
C THR A 41 -0.88 3.42 1.14
N LEU A 42 0.10 3.10 1.96
CA LEU A 42 0.20 1.83 2.69
C LEU A 42 -0.89 1.67 3.73
N ARG A 43 -1.25 2.74 4.47
CA ARG A 43 -2.42 2.73 5.37
C ARG A 43 -3.72 2.44 4.63
N MET A 44 -3.90 3.03 3.44
CA MET A 44 -5.05 2.74 2.59
C MET A 44 -5.03 1.27 2.12
N MET A 45 -3.89 0.78 1.64
CA MET A 45 -3.71 -0.61 1.21
C MET A 45 -3.87 -1.62 2.34
N GLU A 46 -3.47 -1.26 3.57
CA GLU A 46 -3.71 -2.02 4.79
C GLU A 46 -5.21 -2.12 5.10
N GLY A 47 -5.94 -1.01 5.01
CA GLY A 47 -7.39 -1.02 5.15
C GLY A 47 -8.11 -1.90 4.14
N TYR A 48 -7.52 -2.11 2.95
CA TYR A 48 -8.02 -3.02 1.92
C TYR A 48 -7.47 -4.46 2.03
N GLY A 49 -6.60 -4.76 3.00
CA GLY A 49 -5.97 -6.08 3.15
C GLY A 49 -4.91 -6.42 2.10
N LEU A 50 -4.46 -5.45 1.30
CA LEU A 50 -3.46 -5.65 0.24
C LEU A 50 -2.03 -5.75 0.80
N VAL A 51 -1.77 -4.99 1.86
CA VAL A 51 -0.47 -4.88 2.53
C VAL A 51 -0.70 -4.98 4.04
N GLU A 52 0.20 -5.61 4.74
CA GLU A 52 0.25 -5.59 6.21
C GLU A 52 1.40 -4.70 6.66
N LEU A 53 1.13 -3.81 7.62
CA LEU A 53 2.16 -2.97 8.22
C LEU A 53 2.56 -3.55 9.57
N LYS A 54 3.64 -4.34 9.56
CA LYS A 54 4.18 -4.91 10.78
C LYS A 54 5.02 -3.84 11.49
N ARG A 55 4.52 -3.39 12.64
CA ARG A 55 5.24 -2.43 13.49
C ARG A 55 6.17 -3.19 14.42
N ASN A 56 7.47 -3.09 14.15
CA ASN A 56 8.50 -3.52 15.06
C ASN A 56 8.89 -2.35 15.99
N VAL A 57 9.68 -2.65 17.03
CA VAL A 57 10.03 -1.71 18.12
C VAL A 57 10.63 -0.38 17.63
N ARG A 58 11.24 -0.35 16.45
CA ARG A 58 11.83 0.86 15.85
C ARG A 58 11.33 1.21 14.46
N GLU A 59 10.71 0.28 13.74
CA GLU A 59 10.49 0.43 12.31
C GLU A 59 9.17 -0.21 11.86
N ILE A 60 8.63 0.31 10.75
CA ILE A 60 7.44 -0.21 10.11
C ILE A 60 7.88 -1.01 8.89
N GLU A 61 7.63 -2.31 8.94
CA GLU A 61 7.92 -3.27 7.90
C GLU A 61 6.65 -3.50 7.06
N PRO A 62 6.60 -3.04 5.80
CA PRO A 62 5.48 -3.31 4.91
C PRO A 62 5.61 -4.70 4.28
N ILE A 63 4.56 -5.51 4.42
CA ILE A 63 4.50 -6.89 3.92
C ILE A 63 3.37 -6.99 2.90
N ALA A 64 3.68 -7.24 1.64
CA ALA A 64 2.67 -7.46 0.62
C ALA A 64 1.97 -8.81 0.87
N ARG A 65 0.64 -8.77 1.10
CA ARG A 65 -0.18 -9.97 1.31
C ARG A 65 -0.80 -10.50 0.01
N ALA A 66 -0.78 -9.71 -1.07
CA ALA A 66 -1.51 -10.02 -2.30
C ALA A 66 -0.89 -11.13 -3.15
N THR A 67 -1.63 -12.24 -3.27
CA THR A 67 -1.49 -13.19 -4.39
C THR A 67 -2.64 -13.03 -5.39
N ASP A 68 -3.89 -12.85 -4.94
CA ASP A 68 -5.03 -12.48 -5.79
C ASP A 68 -6.11 -11.78 -4.95
N PHE A 69 -6.58 -10.59 -5.34
CA PHE A 69 -7.73 -9.96 -4.68
C PHE A 69 -8.65 -9.27 -5.69
N LEU A 70 -9.96 -9.47 -5.50
CA LEU A 70 -11.05 -8.77 -6.19
C LEU A 70 -11.50 -7.59 -5.31
N VAL A 71 -11.20 -6.36 -5.72
CA VAL A 71 -11.70 -5.16 -5.02
C VAL A 71 -13.15 -4.95 -5.42
N VAL A 72 -14.10 -5.35 -4.57
CA VAL A 72 -15.52 -5.02 -4.74
C VAL A 72 -15.76 -3.65 -4.11
N LEU A 73 -15.86 -2.62 -4.96
CA LEU A 73 -16.25 -1.28 -4.53
C LEU A 73 -17.78 -1.24 -4.41
N ASP A 74 -18.32 -1.57 -3.24
CA ASP A 74 -19.68 -1.15 -2.91
C ASP A 74 -19.63 0.34 -2.59
N SER A 75 -20.02 1.16 -3.56
CA SER A 75 -20.17 2.60 -3.38
C SER A 75 -21.66 2.89 -3.29
N PRO A 76 -22.26 3.02 -2.09
CA PRO A 76 -23.45 3.85 -1.98
C PRO A 76 -22.96 5.28 -2.20
N GLN A 77 -23.13 5.79 -3.42
CA GLN A 77 -23.04 7.22 -3.68
C GLN A 77 -24.22 7.87 -2.98
N GLY A 78 -24.05 8.16 -1.68
CA GLY A 78 -24.96 8.99 -0.91
C GLY A 78 -24.90 10.42 -1.44
N GLU A 79 -25.79 10.69 -2.38
CA GLU A 79 -26.67 11.86 -2.47
C GLU A 79 -26.27 12.97 -1.48
N ARG A 80 -25.63 14.03 -2.00
CA ARG A 80 -25.64 15.33 -1.33
C ARG A 80 -26.64 16.19 -2.09
N GLU A 81 -27.81 16.37 -1.48
CA GLU A 81 -28.77 17.45 -1.76
C GLU A 81 -28.12 18.83 -1.63
#